data_AF-A0A1Q7D5Z4-F1
#
_entry.id   AF-A0A1Q7D5Z4-F1
#
_cell.length_a   1.000
_cell.length_b   1.000
_cell.length_c   1.000
_cell.angle_alpha   90.00
_cell.angle_beta   90.00
_cell.angle_gamma   90.00
#
_symmetry.space_group_name_H-M   'P 1'
#
loop_
_entity.id
_entity.type
_entity.pdbx_description
1 polymer ?
#
loop_
_entity_poly.entity_id
_entity_poly.type
_entity_poly.pdbx_seq_one_letter_code
_entity_poly.pdbx_strand_id
1 'polypeptide(L)'
;MALPSTPVSQRSPLQLMTQSTPTRLWNDSASVDELTYSIEHGAVGATCNPVIAVTILKKEMASWRPRIESLLRERPAATEDQIGWRLVEELSVRAAALLKPIFAAHRGKNGRLSIQTDPRFYRDTAAIVEQAGAFDKLATNMIVKIPVTRAGIPAIEEATYRGISINATVSFTLPQSIAVAEAVERGLRRREAEGKDISSMGPVCTIMVGRLDDWLKVLIEKNGISVDPGYTEWAGVAVFKKTYKLFRERGYRIRLLSAAFRNHMHWSELIGADAVVSPPYAWQKRFNASEIEVRPRIDDPVDPKVVDQLLTHFPDFRRAYSEGGLSVDEFDHFPPTVRTLRQFIAACSDLDALVRDVMLPNPDTA
;
A
#
# COMPACT_ATOMS: atom_id res chain seq x y z
N MET A 1 8.22 -23.12 -16.93
CA MET A 1 7.67 -24.39 -16.41
C MET A 1 6.48 -24.02 -15.55
N ALA A 2 5.25 -24.37 -15.96
CA ALA A 2 4.07 -24.06 -15.17
C ALA A 2 4.16 -24.79 -13.83
N LEU A 3 3.94 -24.08 -12.72
CA LEU A 3 3.86 -24.69 -11.40
C LEU A 3 2.75 -25.77 -11.42
N PRO A 4 2.99 -26.96 -10.85
CA PRO A 4 1.96 -28.00 -10.79
C PRO A 4 0.70 -27.45 -10.13
N SER A 5 -0.46 -27.68 -10.74
CA SER A 5 -1.72 -27.17 -10.23
C SER A 5 -2.12 -27.91 -8.96
N THR A 6 -2.08 -27.25 -7.81
CA THR A 6 -2.61 -27.77 -6.55
C THR A 6 -4.09 -28.14 -6.72
N PRO A 7 -4.54 -29.35 -6.32
CA PRO A 7 -5.96 -29.72 -6.32
C PRO A 7 -6.79 -28.71 -5.53
N VAL A 8 -8.04 -28.42 -5.95
CA VAL A 8 -8.90 -27.41 -5.31
C VAL A 8 -9.07 -27.65 -3.81
N SER A 9 -9.17 -28.91 -3.37
CA SER A 9 -9.30 -29.32 -1.97
C SER A 9 -8.07 -29.04 -1.11
N GLN A 10 -6.91 -28.74 -1.71
CA GLN A 10 -5.65 -28.44 -1.01
C GLN A 10 -5.28 -26.96 -1.10
N ARG A 11 -6.10 -26.13 -1.76
CA ARG A 11 -5.84 -24.69 -1.89
C ARG A 11 -6.27 -23.95 -0.65
N SER A 12 -5.43 -23.04 -0.20
CA SER A 12 -5.85 -22.07 0.81
C SER A 12 -6.93 -21.11 0.27
N PRO A 13 -7.75 -20.51 1.12
CA PRO A 13 -8.71 -19.47 0.74
C PRO A 13 -8.13 -18.34 -0.11
N LEU A 14 -6.94 -17.81 0.22
CA LEU A 14 -6.31 -16.77 -0.60
C LEU A 14 -5.84 -17.29 -1.96
N GLN A 15 -5.26 -18.49 -2.00
CA GLN A 15 -4.84 -19.09 -3.26
C GLN A 15 -6.05 -19.36 -4.16
N LEU A 16 -7.15 -19.87 -3.59
CA LEU A 16 -8.41 -20.05 -4.30
C LEU A 16 -8.90 -18.73 -4.90
N MET A 17 -8.95 -17.65 -4.11
CA MET A 17 -9.34 -16.32 -4.60
C MET A 17 -8.50 -15.88 -5.81
N THR A 18 -7.17 -15.99 -5.72
CA THR A 18 -6.28 -15.52 -6.80
C THR A 18 -6.44 -16.30 -8.10
N GLN A 19 -6.90 -17.56 -8.02
CA GLN A 19 -7.06 -18.43 -9.18
C GLN A 19 -8.48 -18.42 -9.76
N SER A 20 -9.50 -18.19 -8.92
CA SER A 20 -10.91 -18.19 -9.35
C SER A 20 -11.46 -16.80 -9.67
N THR A 21 -10.71 -15.73 -9.38
CA THR A 21 -11.18 -14.35 -9.56
C THR A 21 -10.08 -13.44 -10.14
N PRO A 22 -10.42 -12.23 -10.65
CA PRO A 22 -9.42 -11.25 -11.08
C PRO A 22 -8.68 -10.59 -9.92
N THR A 23 -9.11 -10.78 -8.67
CA THR A 23 -8.48 -10.18 -7.50
C THR A 23 -7.05 -10.71 -7.31
N ARG A 24 -6.12 -9.81 -6.99
CA ARG A 24 -4.70 -10.14 -6.83
C ARG A 24 -4.26 -9.94 -5.39
N LEU A 25 -3.47 -10.88 -4.89
CA LEU A 25 -2.91 -10.82 -3.54
C LEU A 25 -1.51 -10.19 -3.59
N TRP A 26 -1.26 -9.20 -2.75
CA TRP A 26 0.07 -8.71 -2.43
C TRP A 26 0.36 -8.95 -0.94
N ASN A 27 1.63 -9.11 -0.59
CA ASN A 27 2.05 -9.20 0.79
C ASN A 27 2.37 -7.81 1.37
N ASP A 28 1.76 -7.43 2.51
CA ASP A 28 2.12 -6.19 3.21
C ASP A 28 3.36 -6.36 4.11
N SER A 29 4.44 -6.87 3.50
CA SER A 29 5.76 -7.07 4.10
C SER A 29 6.82 -7.32 3.02
N ALA A 30 8.05 -6.90 3.30
CA ALA A 30 9.24 -7.17 2.50
C ALA A 30 10.18 -8.20 3.15
N SER A 31 9.76 -8.87 4.22
CA SER A 31 10.54 -9.98 4.78
C SER A 31 10.54 -11.15 3.80
N VAL A 32 11.72 -11.77 3.59
CA VAL A 32 11.90 -12.87 2.64
C VAL A 32 10.99 -14.04 2.99
N ASP A 33 10.91 -14.42 4.27
CA ASP A 33 10.11 -15.57 4.72
C ASP A 33 8.61 -15.31 4.55
N GLU A 34 8.16 -14.11 4.94
CA GLU A 34 6.75 -13.74 4.86
C GLU A 34 6.28 -13.60 3.41
N LEU A 35 7.13 -13.04 2.54
CA LEU A 35 6.85 -12.95 1.11
C LEU A 35 6.88 -14.31 0.42
N THR A 36 7.83 -15.18 0.78
CA THR A 36 7.89 -16.55 0.24
C THR A 36 6.61 -17.32 0.55
N TYR A 37 6.17 -17.32 1.81
CA TYR A 37 4.88 -17.91 2.20
C TYR A 37 3.73 -17.31 1.37
N SER A 38 3.69 -15.99 1.24
CA SER A 38 2.61 -15.32 0.50
C SER A 38 2.59 -15.74 -0.97
N ILE A 39 3.75 -15.87 -1.61
CA ILE A 39 3.89 -16.32 -3.01
C ILE A 39 3.36 -17.74 -3.18
N GLU A 40 3.67 -18.66 -2.26
CA GLU A 40 3.13 -20.03 -2.26
C GLU A 40 1.59 -20.05 -2.20
N HIS A 41 1.00 -19.03 -1.59
CA HIS A 41 -0.46 -18.85 -1.46
C HIS A 41 -1.06 -17.90 -2.51
N GLY A 42 -0.33 -17.64 -3.61
CA GLY A 42 -0.83 -16.91 -4.78
C GLY A 42 -0.51 -15.41 -4.80
N ALA A 43 0.34 -14.91 -3.91
CA ALA A 43 0.74 -13.51 -3.95
C ALA A 43 1.59 -13.19 -5.19
N VAL A 44 1.32 -12.02 -5.77
CA VAL A 44 1.95 -11.52 -7.00
C VAL A 44 2.56 -10.13 -6.82
N GLY A 45 2.87 -9.74 -5.59
CA GLY A 45 3.49 -8.45 -5.28
C GLY A 45 3.68 -8.28 -3.79
N ALA A 46 4.37 -7.21 -3.41
CA ALA A 46 4.62 -6.90 -2.02
C ALA A 46 4.76 -5.38 -1.79
N THR A 47 4.70 -4.95 -0.54
CA THR A 47 4.88 -3.56 -0.14
C THR A 47 5.89 -3.41 1.00
N CYS A 48 6.63 -2.31 0.96
CA CYS A 48 7.54 -1.85 1.98
C CYS A 48 7.27 -0.36 2.24
N ASN A 49 6.93 -0.02 3.47
CA ASN A 49 6.85 1.35 3.98
C ASN A 49 7.79 1.49 5.19
N PRO A 50 8.07 2.70 5.69
CA PRO A 50 9.00 2.87 6.81
C PRO A 50 8.65 2.04 8.05
N VAL A 51 7.36 1.89 8.40
CA VAL A 51 6.90 1.08 9.54
C VAL A 51 7.24 -0.41 9.31
N ILE A 52 6.98 -0.91 8.11
CA ILE A 52 7.29 -2.29 7.71
C ILE A 52 8.81 -2.51 7.76
N ALA A 53 9.59 -1.60 7.16
CA ALA A 53 11.05 -1.73 7.12
C ALA A 53 11.65 -1.78 8.52
N VAL A 54 11.28 -0.86 9.40
CA VAL A 54 11.75 -0.85 10.80
C VAL A 54 11.34 -2.12 11.54
N THR A 55 10.11 -2.59 11.35
CA THR A 55 9.63 -3.82 12.00
C THR A 55 10.47 -5.02 11.57
N ILE A 56 10.78 -5.14 10.27
CA ILE A 56 11.63 -6.22 9.75
C ILE A 56 13.06 -6.09 10.28
N LEU A 57 13.66 -4.90 10.21
CA LEU A 57 15.02 -4.67 10.70
C LEU A 57 15.16 -4.98 12.19
N LYS A 58 14.17 -4.61 13.01
CA LYS A 58 14.14 -4.97 14.45
C LYS A 58 14.00 -6.48 14.65
N LYS A 59 13.07 -7.13 13.95
CA LYS A 59 12.82 -8.58 14.04
C LYS A 59 14.02 -9.41 13.60
N GLU A 60 14.73 -8.95 12.56
CA GLU A 60 15.83 -9.64 11.92
C GLU A 60 17.20 -9.01 12.29
N MET A 61 17.29 -8.32 13.43
CA MET A 61 18.47 -7.52 13.79
C MET A 61 19.78 -8.30 13.78
N ALA A 62 19.75 -9.57 14.20
CA ALA A 62 20.93 -10.43 14.20
C ALA A 62 21.56 -10.59 12.81
N SER A 63 20.76 -10.60 11.74
CA SER A 63 21.26 -10.71 10.37
C SER A 63 21.60 -9.34 9.75
N TRP A 64 20.96 -8.27 10.20
CA TRP A 64 21.18 -6.92 9.69
C TRP A 64 22.32 -6.17 10.39
N ARG A 65 22.60 -6.42 11.67
CA ARG A 65 23.66 -5.73 12.42
C ARG A 65 25.03 -5.80 11.73
N PRO A 66 25.52 -6.96 11.26
CA PRO A 66 26.79 -7.02 10.54
C PRO A 66 26.78 -6.17 9.25
N ARG A 67 25.62 -6.06 8.59
CA ARG A 67 25.49 -5.21 7.40
C ARG A 67 25.51 -3.72 7.76
N ILE A 68 24.88 -3.32 8.86
CA ILE A 68 24.93 -1.95 9.37
C ILE A 68 26.39 -1.57 9.67
N GLU A 69 27.12 -2.41 10.40
CA GLU A 69 28.54 -2.20 10.69
C GLU A 69 29.41 -2.10 9.42
N SER A 70 29.10 -2.91 8.39
CA SER A 70 29.76 -2.82 7.08
C SER A 70 29.50 -1.49 6.39
N LEU A 71 28.24 -1.04 6.36
CA LEU A 71 27.85 0.24 5.76
C LEU A 71 28.51 1.42 6.48
N LEU A 72 28.67 1.37 7.80
CA LEU A 72 29.37 2.39 8.59
C LEU A 72 30.86 2.47 8.22
N ARG A 73 31.52 1.33 7.96
CA ARG A 73 32.91 1.31 7.47
C ARG A 73 33.03 1.79 6.01
N GLU A 74 32.08 1.39 5.16
CA GLU A 74 32.03 1.80 3.75
C GLU A 74 31.75 3.29 3.58
N ARG A 75 31.02 3.89 4.54
CA ARG A 75 30.52 5.27 4.47
C ARG A 75 30.74 6.00 5.81
N PRO A 76 31.99 6.29 6.20
CA PRO A 76 32.31 6.79 7.53
C PRO A 76 31.72 8.18 7.85
N ALA A 77 31.39 8.98 6.84
CA ALA A 77 30.75 10.28 7.00
C ALA A 77 29.21 10.24 6.85
N ALA A 78 28.62 9.07 6.62
CA ALA A 78 27.19 8.97 6.43
C ALA A 78 26.44 9.13 7.75
N THR A 79 25.32 9.84 7.71
CA THR A 79 24.42 9.97 8.86
C THR A 79 23.65 8.66 9.11
N GLU A 80 23.11 8.50 10.31
CA GLU A 80 22.22 7.39 10.64
C GLU A 80 21.04 7.27 9.67
N ASP A 81 20.49 8.40 9.22
CA ASP A 81 19.42 8.48 8.22
C ASP A 81 19.86 7.93 6.85
N GLN A 82 21.04 8.33 6.36
CA GLN A 82 21.56 7.83 5.09
C GLN A 82 21.83 6.33 5.12
N ILE A 83 22.34 5.82 6.24
CA ILE A 83 22.54 4.38 6.45
C ILE A 83 21.19 3.67 6.57
N GLY A 84 20.23 4.24 7.29
CA GLY A 84 18.87 3.74 7.45
C GLY A 84 18.17 3.56 6.11
N TRP A 85 18.13 4.60 5.28
CA TRP A 85 17.56 4.52 3.94
C TRP A 85 18.28 3.53 3.04
N ARG A 86 19.61 3.39 3.17
CA ARG A 86 20.34 2.35 2.44
C ARG A 86 19.90 0.94 2.84
N LEU A 87 19.58 0.69 4.11
CA LEU A 87 19.03 -0.59 4.55
C LEU A 87 17.64 -0.83 3.95
N VAL A 88 16.79 0.20 3.88
CA VAL A 88 15.46 0.12 3.25
C VAL A 88 15.57 -0.24 1.76
N GLU A 89 16.52 0.37 1.04
CA GLU A 89 16.83 0.03 -0.35
C GLU A 89 17.28 -1.43 -0.49
N GLU A 90 18.25 -1.88 0.32
CA GLU A 90 18.77 -3.24 0.26
C GLU A 90 17.71 -4.30 0.62
N LEU A 91 16.92 -4.05 1.66
CA LEU A 91 15.77 -4.87 2.03
C LEU A 91 14.79 -4.98 0.86
N SER A 92 14.49 -3.86 0.21
CA SER A 92 13.57 -3.82 -0.91
C SER A 92 14.13 -4.59 -2.12
N VAL A 93 15.39 -4.40 -2.48
CA VAL A 93 16.01 -5.13 -3.60
C VAL A 93 15.97 -6.65 -3.37
N ARG A 94 16.21 -7.11 -2.13
CA ARG A 94 16.11 -8.54 -1.77
C ARG A 94 14.70 -9.08 -1.98
N ALA A 95 13.68 -8.40 -1.49
CA ALA A 95 12.29 -8.82 -1.66
C ALA A 95 11.84 -8.75 -3.14
N ALA A 96 12.26 -7.74 -3.89
CA ALA A 96 11.94 -7.60 -5.31
C ALA A 96 12.50 -8.76 -6.14
N ALA A 97 13.65 -9.33 -5.76
CA ALA A 97 14.25 -10.47 -6.44
C ALA A 97 13.33 -11.70 -6.47
N LEU A 98 12.59 -11.97 -5.38
CA LEU A 98 11.64 -13.09 -5.30
C LEU A 98 10.48 -12.97 -6.30
N LEU A 99 10.14 -11.75 -6.70
CA LEU A 99 9.00 -11.45 -7.55
C LEU A 99 9.35 -11.41 -9.05
N LYS A 100 10.62 -11.51 -9.44
CA LYS A 100 11.07 -11.45 -10.84
C LYS A 100 10.39 -12.49 -11.76
N PRO A 101 10.21 -13.77 -11.37
CA PRO A 101 9.52 -14.74 -12.22
C PRO A 101 8.06 -14.33 -12.49
N ILE A 102 7.38 -13.79 -11.48
CA ILE A 102 6.00 -13.30 -11.57
C ILE A 102 5.95 -12.06 -12.45
N PHE A 103 6.94 -11.16 -12.33
CA PHE A 103 7.04 -9.95 -13.14
C PHE A 103 7.10 -10.27 -14.63
N ALA A 104 7.97 -11.22 -15.00
CA ALA A 104 8.08 -11.71 -16.37
C ALA A 104 6.77 -12.34 -16.85
N ALA A 105 6.16 -13.23 -16.05
CA ALA A 105 4.91 -13.92 -16.40
C ALA A 105 3.74 -12.95 -16.62
N HIS A 106 3.68 -11.85 -15.86
CA HIS A 106 2.63 -10.84 -15.95
C HIS A 106 2.99 -9.63 -16.83
N ARG A 107 4.11 -9.67 -17.56
CA ARG A 107 4.60 -8.57 -18.41
C ARG A 107 4.64 -7.23 -17.67
N GLY A 108 5.06 -7.26 -16.41
CA GLY A 108 5.16 -6.09 -15.55
C GLY A 108 3.87 -5.60 -14.88
N LYS A 109 2.68 -6.09 -15.25
CA LYS A 109 1.43 -5.70 -14.55
C LYS A 109 1.43 -6.12 -13.07
N ASN A 110 2.03 -7.27 -12.74
CA ASN A 110 2.26 -7.74 -11.37
C ASN A 110 3.74 -8.16 -11.20
N GLY A 111 4.07 -8.81 -10.08
CA GLY A 111 5.43 -9.19 -9.72
C GLY A 111 6.27 -8.00 -9.24
N ARG A 112 5.62 -6.99 -8.66
CA ARG A 112 6.27 -5.74 -8.26
C ARG A 112 6.43 -5.64 -6.75
N LEU A 113 7.56 -5.07 -6.32
CA LEU A 113 7.76 -4.67 -4.94
C LEU A 113 7.57 -3.16 -4.81
N SER A 114 6.69 -2.77 -3.91
CA SER A 114 6.44 -1.37 -3.61
C SER A 114 7.40 -0.82 -2.56
N ILE A 115 8.09 0.27 -2.87
CA ILE A 115 8.96 1.00 -1.93
C ILE A 115 8.44 2.43 -1.76
N GLN A 116 8.25 2.87 -0.52
CA GLN A 116 7.69 4.18 -0.21
C GLN A 116 8.75 5.27 -0.18
N THR A 117 8.48 6.38 -0.87
CA THR A 117 9.23 7.63 -0.72
C THR A 117 9.18 8.11 0.72
N ASP A 118 10.19 8.85 1.14
CA ASP A 118 10.28 9.43 2.46
C ASP A 118 9.02 10.25 2.79
N PRO A 119 8.25 9.86 3.82
CA PRO A 119 7.04 10.56 4.19
C PRO A 119 7.31 11.99 4.70
N ARG A 120 8.55 12.35 5.04
CA ARG A 120 8.94 13.73 5.37
C ARG A 120 8.84 14.66 4.16
N PHE A 121 8.92 14.13 2.93
CA PHE A 121 8.74 14.89 1.69
C PHE A 121 7.28 15.15 1.30
N TYR A 122 6.30 14.84 2.14
CA TYR A 122 4.87 14.92 1.79
C TYR A 122 4.37 16.29 1.25
N ARG A 123 5.15 17.37 1.45
CA ARG A 123 4.88 18.74 0.98
C ARG A 123 5.72 19.17 -0.21
N ASP A 124 6.68 18.36 -0.64
CA ASP A 124 7.67 18.71 -1.66
C ASP A 124 7.54 17.79 -2.88
N THR A 125 6.90 18.31 -3.92
CA THR A 125 6.72 17.59 -5.19
C THR A 125 8.05 17.22 -5.84
N ALA A 126 9.04 18.12 -5.80
CA ALA A 126 10.32 17.89 -6.47
C ALA A 126 11.11 16.78 -5.79
N ALA A 127 11.18 16.80 -4.45
CA ALA A 127 11.85 15.78 -3.67
C ALA A 127 11.20 14.39 -3.85
N ILE A 128 9.86 14.31 -3.88
CA ILE A 128 9.14 13.05 -4.16
C ILE A 128 9.51 12.52 -5.56
N VAL A 129 9.49 13.38 -6.58
CA VAL A 129 9.79 12.98 -7.96
C VAL A 129 11.24 12.53 -8.13
N GLU A 130 12.19 13.22 -7.49
CA GLU A 130 13.60 12.84 -7.51
C GLU A 130 13.81 11.46 -6.89
N GLN A 131 13.28 11.25 -5.68
CA GLN A 131 13.43 9.98 -5.00
C GLN A 131 12.68 8.85 -5.71
N ALA A 132 11.53 9.14 -6.33
CA ALA A 132 10.85 8.16 -7.18
C ALA A 132 11.74 7.69 -8.34
N GLY A 133 12.45 8.61 -8.99
CA GLY A 133 13.41 8.27 -10.04
C GLY A 133 14.61 7.47 -9.54
N ALA A 134 15.06 7.68 -8.29
CA ALA A 134 16.10 6.87 -7.67
C ALA A 134 15.60 5.45 -7.34
N PHE A 135 14.42 5.34 -6.75
CA PHE A 135 13.84 4.06 -6.32
C PHE A 135 13.43 3.16 -7.49
N ASP A 136 12.93 3.73 -8.59
CA ASP A 136 12.62 2.97 -9.81
C ASP A 136 13.84 2.23 -10.38
N LYS A 137 15.04 2.79 -10.19
CA LYS A 137 16.30 2.20 -10.68
C LYS A 137 16.86 1.09 -9.81
N LEU A 138 16.31 0.85 -8.61
CA LEU A 138 16.81 -0.17 -7.69
C LEU A 138 16.63 -1.59 -8.24
N ALA A 139 15.53 -1.85 -8.94
CA ALA A 139 15.28 -3.08 -9.68
C ALA A 139 14.21 -2.87 -10.75
N THR A 140 14.22 -3.71 -11.80
CA THR A 140 13.28 -3.62 -12.93
C THR A 140 11.80 -3.74 -12.55
N ASN A 141 11.50 -4.34 -11.39
CA ASN A 141 10.16 -4.59 -10.90
C ASN A 141 9.80 -3.76 -9.65
N MET A 142 10.40 -2.59 -9.48
CA MET A 142 9.99 -1.64 -8.45
C MET A 142 8.66 -0.95 -8.79
N ILE A 143 7.91 -0.56 -7.76
CA ILE A 143 6.75 0.33 -7.87
C ILE A 143 6.83 1.38 -6.75
N VAL A 144 6.95 2.65 -7.11
CA VAL A 144 7.23 3.69 -6.12
C VAL A 144 5.96 4.13 -5.42
N LYS A 145 5.95 4.06 -4.10
CA LYS A 145 4.79 4.38 -3.28
C LYS A 145 4.83 5.84 -2.84
N ILE A 146 3.85 6.62 -3.28
CA ILE A 146 3.79 8.08 -3.13
C ILE A 146 2.53 8.46 -2.32
N PRO A 147 2.65 9.23 -1.23
CA PRO A 147 1.49 9.74 -0.47
C PRO A 147 0.55 10.59 -1.34
N VAL A 148 -0.77 10.42 -1.18
CA VAL A 148 -1.82 11.19 -1.85
C VAL A 148 -2.07 12.48 -1.08
N THR A 149 -1.07 13.35 -1.14
CA THR A 149 -1.06 14.70 -0.58
C THR A 149 -1.19 15.73 -1.70
N ARG A 150 -1.39 16.99 -1.34
CA ARG A 150 -1.41 18.12 -2.28
C ARG A 150 -0.17 18.14 -3.17
N ALA A 151 1.01 17.91 -2.60
CA ALA A 151 2.26 17.82 -3.34
C ALA A 151 2.48 16.46 -4.04
N GLY A 152 1.86 15.39 -3.52
CA GLY A 152 1.93 14.06 -4.09
C GLY A 152 1.18 13.90 -5.40
N ILE A 153 0.05 14.60 -5.60
CA ILE A 153 -0.72 14.54 -6.86
C ILE A 153 0.11 14.93 -8.09
N PRO A 154 0.76 16.11 -8.16
CA PRO A 154 1.62 16.45 -9.29
C PRO A 154 2.86 15.53 -9.38
N ALA A 155 3.36 15.02 -8.25
CA ALA A 155 4.47 14.06 -8.26
C ALA A 155 4.09 12.71 -8.90
N ILE A 156 2.87 12.22 -8.63
CA ILE A 156 2.31 11.00 -9.23
C ILE A 156 2.19 11.16 -10.75
N GLU A 157 1.68 12.31 -11.23
CA GLU A 157 1.60 12.60 -12.66
C GLU A 157 2.98 12.57 -13.32
N GLU A 158 3.94 13.30 -12.74
CA GLU A 158 5.28 13.43 -13.31
C GLU A 158 6.07 12.11 -13.26
N ALA A 159 5.97 11.35 -12.16
CA ALA A 159 6.57 10.02 -12.07
C ALA A 159 5.98 9.06 -13.12
N THR A 160 4.65 9.09 -13.30
CA THR A 160 3.97 8.28 -14.32
C THR A 160 4.45 8.67 -15.72
N TYR A 161 4.54 9.96 -16.05
CA TYR A 161 5.08 10.43 -17.31
C TYR A 161 6.53 9.94 -17.57
N ARG A 162 7.36 9.91 -16.52
CA ARG A 162 8.73 9.36 -16.57
C ARG A 162 8.79 7.85 -16.79
N GLY A 163 7.65 7.14 -16.72
CA GLY A 163 7.56 5.69 -16.91
C GLY A 163 7.67 4.91 -15.61
N ILE A 164 7.66 5.60 -14.47
CA ILE A 164 7.74 4.99 -13.15
C ILE A 164 6.36 4.45 -12.80
N SER A 165 6.28 3.15 -12.48
CA SER A 165 5.03 2.61 -11.92
C SER A 165 4.86 3.11 -10.50
N ILE A 166 3.69 3.65 -10.18
CA ILE A 166 3.40 4.23 -8.86
C ILE A 166 2.40 3.39 -8.07
N ASN A 167 2.53 3.44 -6.75
CA ASN A 167 1.53 2.99 -5.78
C ASN A 167 1.08 4.20 -4.96
N ALA A 168 -0.03 4.82 -5.32
CA ALA A 168 -0.56 5.94 -4.55
C ALA A 168 -0.98 5.44 -3.16
N THR A 169 -0.56 6.12 -2.09
CA THR A 169 -0.80 5.67 -0.71
C THR A 169 -1.17 6.80 0.23
N VAL A 170 -1.41 6.51 1.51
CA VAL A 170 -2.01 7.50 2.44
C VAL A 170 -3.29 8.10 1.82
N SER A 171 -4.11 7.22 1.24
CA SER A 171 -5.39 7.53 0.64
C SER A 171 -6.48 6.71 1.32
N PHE A 172 -7.61 7.36 1.54
CA PHE A 172 -8.73 6.84 2.35
C PHE A 172 -10.08 7.12 1.71
N THR A 173 -10.10 7.94 0.65
CA THR A 173 -11.31 8.61 0.19
C THR A 173 -11.50 8.46 -1.32
N LEU A 174 -12.75 8.57 -1.75
CA LEU A 174 -13.11 8.63 -3.16
C LEU A 174 -12.47 9.84 -3.87
N PRO A 175 -12.52 11.08 -3.33
CA PRO A 175 -11.84 12.23 -3.93
C PRO A 175 -10.33 12.03 -4.14
N GLN A 176 -9.61 11.50 -3.15
CA GLN A 176 -8.19 11.19 -3.28
C GLN A 176 -7.94 10.19 -4.41
N SER A 177 -8.78 9.15 -4.50
CA SER A 177 -8.66 8.13 -5.53
C SER A 177 -8.92 8.68 -6.94
N ILE A 178 -9.93 9.55 -7.11
CA ILE A 178 -10.21 10.22 -8.38
C ILE A 178 -9.04 11.10 -8.80
N ALA A 179 -8.52 11.95 -7.90
CA ALA A 179 -7.38 12.83 -8.20
C ALA A 179 -6.13 12.04 -8.63
N VAL A 180 -5.86 10.90 -7.99
CA VAL A 180 -4.79 9.99 -8.39
C VAL A 180 -5.04 9.41 -9.78
N ALA A 181 -6.24 8.90 -10.05
CA ALA A 181 -6.56 8.32 -11.34
C ALA A 181 -6.39 9.32 -12.48
N GLU A 182 -6.88 10.54 -12.29
CA GLU A 182 -6.73 11.63 -13.26
C GLU A 182 -5.27 12.04 -13.45
N ALA A 183 -4.47 12.10 -12.38
CA ALA A 183 -3.03 12.38 -12.47
C ALA A 183 -2.27 11.30 -13.25
N VAL A 184 -2.58 10.02 -13.00
CA VAL A 184 -2.01 8.90 -13.75
C VAL A 184 -2.43 8.95 -15.21
N GLU A 185 -3.70 9.22 -15.51
CA GLU A 185 -4.18 9.35 -16.89
C GLU A 185 -3.49 10.50 -17.64
N ARG A 186 -3.29 11.66 -17.01
CA ARG A 186 -2.53 12.77 -17.62
C ARG A 186 -1.07 12.38 -17.88
N GLY A 187 -0.41 11.72 -16.93
CA GLY A 187 0.97 11.26 -17.07
C GLY A 187 1.12 10.22 -18.19
N LEU A 188 0.22 9.23 -18.26
CA LEU A 188 0.20 8.21 -19.31
C LEU A 188 -0.03 8.84 -20.69
N ARG A 189 -1.04 9.72 -20.83
CA ARG A 189 -1.33 10.38 -22.12
C ARG A 189 -0.16 11.23 -22.62
N ARG A 190 0.49 12.00 -21.74
CA ARG A 190 1.71 12.77 -22.07
C ARG A 190 2.80 11.86 -22.61
N ARG A 191 3.00 10.70 -21.97
CA ARG A 191 4.02 9.72 -22.35
C ARG A 191 3.71 9.03 -23.68
N GLU A 192 2.47 8.60 -23.87
CA GLU A 192 1.97 7.95 -25.10
C GLU A 192 2.04 8.89 -26.30
N ALA A 193 1.73 10.19 -26.12
CA ALA A 193 1.82 11.20 -27.17
C ALA A 193 3.25 11.36 -27.72
N GLU A 194 4.27 11.01 -26.95
CA GLU A 194 5.68 11.00 -27.35
C GLU A 194 6.16 9.61 -27.83
N GLY A 195 5.26 8.64 -27.97
CA GLY A 195 5.59 7.26 -28.38
C GLY A 195 6.40 6.47 -27.35
N LYS A 196 6.45 6.91 -26.09
CA LYS A 196 7.20 6.23 -25.02
C LYS A 196 6.41 5.02 -24.48
N ASP A 197 7.12 3.92 -24.20
CA ASP A 197 6.51 2.67 -23.75
C ASP A 197 5.80 2.79 -22.39
N ILE A 198 4.61 2.20 -22.29
CA ILE A 198 3.82 2.01 -21.07
C ILE A 198 3.45 0.55 -20.82
N SER A 199 3.87 -0.38 -21.68
CA SER A 199 3.38 -1.77 -21.71
C SER A 199 3.69 -2.54 -20.43
N SER A 200 4.79 -2.19 -19.76
CA SER A 200 5.19 -2.80 -18.49
C SER A 200 4.58 -2.12 -17.27
N MET A 201 3.98 -0.93 -17.40
CA MET A 201 3.51 -0.15 -16.26
C MET A 201 2.31 -0.79 -15.57
N GLY A 202 2.32 -0.81 -14.24
CA GLY A 202 1.27 -1.41 -13.42
C GLY A 202 0.91 -0.58 -12.20
N PRO A 203 0.40 0.66 -12.38
CA PRO A 203 0.13 1.55 -11.26
C PRO A 203 -1.07 1.06 -10.44
N VAL A 204 -1.05 1.38 -9.14
CA VAL A 204 -2.13 1.05 -8.20
C VAL A 204 -2.45 2.23 -7.28
N CYS A 205 -3.73 2.35 -6.87
CA CYS A 205 -4.21 3.35 -5.92
C CYS A 205 -4.66 2.66 -4.62
N THR A 206 -3.84 2.78 -3.58
CA THR A 206 -4.12 2.20 -2.27
C THR A 206 -5.21 2.97 -1.53
N ILE A 207 -6.26 2.29 -1.09
CA ILE A 207 -7.21 2.77 -0.07
C ILE A 207 -6.92 2.01 1.22
N MET A 208 -6.56 2.73 2.28
CA MET A 208 -6.30 2.16 3.61
C MET A 208 -7.63 1.94 4.36
N VAL A 209 -8.39 0.94 3.92
CA VAL A 209 -9.78 0.70 4.34
C VAL A 209 -9.95 0.65 5.86
N GLY A 210 -9.16 -0.13 6.58
CA GLY A 210 -9.35 -0.27 8.04
C GLY A 210 -8.88 0.92 8.86
N ARG A 211 -8.05 1.83 8.29
CA ARG A 211 -7.71 3.08 8.97
C ARG A 211 -8.85 4.09 8.91
N LEU A 212 -9.73 4.00 7.92
CA LEU A 212 -10.95 4.80 7.89
C LEU A 212 -11.92 4.33 8.99
N ASP A 213 -12.08 3.02 9.15
CA ASP A 213 -12.89 2.43 10.23
C ASP A 213 -12.38 2.85 11.62
N ASP A 214 -11.06 2.76 11.85
CA ASP A 214 -10.42 3.21 13.08
C ASP A 214 -10.73 4.69 13.37
N TRP A 215 -10.78 5.52 12.33
CA TRP A 215 -11.09 6.94 12.51
C TRP A 215 -12.54 7.16 12.94
N LEU A 216 -13.49 6.41 12.37
CA LEU A 216 -14.89 6.53 12.79
C LEU A 216 -15.07 6.07 14.24
N LYS A 217 -14.35 5.04 14.67
CA LYS A 217 -14.33 4.61 16.08
C LYS A 217 -13.78 5.70 17.01
N VAL A 218 -12.76 6.44 16.58
CA VAL A 218 -12.29 7.61 17.33
C VAL A 218 -13.35 8.71 17.41
N LEU A 219 -14.10 8.94 16.34
CA LEU A 219 -15.19 9.93 16.31
C LEU A 219 -16.37 9.52 17.20
N ILE A 220 -16.67 8.23 17.34
CA ILE A 220 -17.69 7.72 18.28
C ILE A 220 -17.34 8.19 19.69
N GLU A 221 -16.15 7.84 20.16
CA GLU A 221 -15.68 8.20 21.51
C GLU A 221 -15.60 9.72 21.70
N LYS A 222 -15.03 10.44 20.72
CA LYS A 222 -14.84 11.88 20.81
C LYS A 222 -16.17 12.64 20.88
N ASN A 223 -17.19 12.17 20.15
CA ASN A 223 -18.47 12.85 20.06
C ASN A 223 -19.50 12.32 21.06
N GLY A 224 -19.18 11.26 21.83
CA GLY A 224 -20.10 10.64 22.78
C GLY A 224 -21.36 10.08 22.12
N ILE A 225 -21.25 9.59 20.88
CA ILE A 225 -22.37 9.00 20.14
C ILE A 225 -22.32 7.47 20.22
N SER A 226 -23.44 6.82 19.94
CA SER A 226 -23.51 5.37 19.74
C SER A 226 -24.09 5.07 18.36
N VAL A 227 -23.66 3.96 17.77
CA VAL A 227 -24.04 3.48 16.43
C VAL A 227 -24.25 1.98 16.49
N ASP A 228 -24.92 1.42 15.48
CA ASP A 228 -25.13 -0.02 15.40
C ASP A 228 -23.79 -0.77 15.38
N PRO A 229 -23.65 -1.84 16.20
CA PRO A 229 -22.42 -2.62 16.25
C PRO A 229 -22.01 -3.15 14.87
N GLY A 230 -20.72 -3.03 14.55
CA GLY A 230 -20.15 -3.52 13.29
C GLY A 230 -20.33 -2.58 12.10
N TYR A 231 -21.15 -1.52 12.18
CA TYR A 231 -21.35 -0.61 11.04
C TYR A 231 -20.06 0.15 10.67
N THR A 232 -19.21 0.48 11.64
CA THR A 232 -17.93 1.15 11.36
C THR A 232 -16.93 0.28 10.61
N GLU A 233 -17.06 -1.05 10.66
CA GLU A 233 -16.21 -1.99 9.91
C GLU A 233 -16.52 -1.97 8.40
N TRP A 234 -17.59 -1.31 7.98
CA TRP A 234 -17.99 -1.16 6.59
C TRP A 234 -17.51 0.14 5.95
N ALA A 235 -16.95 1.09 6.71
CA ALA A 235 -16.64 2.42 6.18
C ALA A 235 -15.61 2.35 5.05
N GLY A 236 -14.48 1.69 5.28
CA GLY A 236 -13.47 1.45 4.26
C GLY A 236 -13.99 0.62 3.08
N VAL A 237 -14.77 -0.43 3.36
CA VAL A 237 -15.37 -1.29 2.34
C VAL A 237 -16.32 -0.50 1.43
N ALA A 238 -17.19 0.33 2.00
CA ALA A 238 -18.15 1.13 1.27
C ALA A 238 -17.46 2.14 0.34
N VAL A 239 -16.44 2.84 0.83
CA VAL A 239 -15.62 3.74 -0.01
C VAL A 239 -14.94 2.95 -1.13
N PHE A 240 -14.37 1.78 -0.84
CA PHE A 240 -13.71 0.96 -1.84
C PHE A 240 -14.67 0.49 -2.93
N LYS A 241 -15.81 -0.12 -2.57
CA LYS A 241 -16.81 -0.61 -3.54
C LYS A 241 -17.34 0.51 -4.43
N LYS A 242 -17.65 1.67 -3.85
CA LYS A 242 -18.10 2.84 -4.62
C LYS A 242 -17.01 3.36 -5.58
N THR A 243 -15.77 3.45 -5.10
CA THR A 243 -14.63 3.87 -5.91
C THR A 243 -14.38 2.90 -7.06
N TYR A 244 -14.43 1.59 -6.80
CA TYR A 244 -14.24 0.56 -7.81
C TYR A 244 -15.29 0.63 -8.92
N LYS A 245 -16.56 0.80 -8.55
CA LYS A 245 -17.65 1.00 -9.51
C LYS A 245 -17.38 2.21 -10.41
N LEU A 246 -17.06 3.35 -9.82
CA LEU A 246 -16.80 4.59 -10.54
C LEU A 246 -15.56 4.50 -11.44
N PHE A 247 -14.51 3.80 -11.00
CA PHE A 247 -13.31 3.58 -11.81
C PHE A 247 -13.61 2.75 -13.06
N ARG A 248 -14.45 1.72 -12.96
CA ARG A 248 -14.91 0.95 -14.11
C ARG A 248 -15.75 1.81 -15.07
N GLU A 249 -16.69 2.58 -14.53
CA GLU A 249 -17.57 3.47 -15.32
C GLU A 249 -16.77 4.52 -16.10
N ARG A 250 -15.67 5.05 -15.52
CA ARG A 250 -14.80 6.04 -16.16
C ARG A 250 -13.66 5.44 -16.98
N GLY A 251 -13.48 4.11 -16.95
CA GLY A 251 -12.43 3.43 -17.69
C GLY A 251 -11.00 3.79 -17.24
N TYR A 252 -10.80 4.12 -15.96
CA TYR A 252 -9.46 4.45 -15.46
C TYR A 252 -8.52 3.23 -15.53
N ARG A 253 -7.28 3.44 -16.02
CA ARG A 253 -6.29 2.36 -16.21
C ARG A 253 -5.62 1.91 -14.91
N ILE A 254 -5.56 2.77 -13.90
CA ILE A 254 -5.02 2.44 -12.58
C ILE A 254 -5.96 1.47 -11.83
N ARG A 255 -5.38 0.46 -11.17
CA ARG A 255 -6.16 -0.47 -10.33
C ARG A 255 -6.23 0.00 -8.89
N LEU A 256 -7.31 -0.32 -8.19
CA LEU A 256 -7.37 -0.10 -6.75
C LEU A 256 -6.55 -1.14 -5.99
N LEU A 257 -6.08 -0.76 -4.80
CA LEU A 257 -5.43 -1.64 -3.83
C LEU A 257 -6.07 -1.44 -2.45
N SER A 258 -6.51 -2.50 -1.78
CA SER A 258 -7.00 -2.47 -0.39
C SER A 258 -5.85 -2.74 0.57
N ALA A 259 -5.70 -1.93 1.62
CA ALA A 259 -4.64 -2.04 2.63
C ALA A 259 -5.15 -1.76 4.05
N ALA A 260 -4.29 -2.00 5.05
CA ALA A 260 -4.54 -1.74 6.47
C ALA A 260 -5.73 -2.50 7.06
N PHE A 261 -5.65 -3.84 7.03
CA PHE A 261 -6.71 -4.76 7.41
C PHE A 261 -6.98 -4.75 8.93
N ARG A 262 -8.26 -4.90 9.32
CA ARG A 262 -8.76 -4.96 10.72
C ARG A 262 -9.70 -6.13 10.96
N ASN A 263 -10.37 -6.56 9.90
CA ASN A 263 -11.32 -7.65 9.88
C ASN A 263 -11.22 -8.32 8.49
N HIS A 264 -11.97 -9.39 8.28
CA HIS A 264 -11.94 -10.11 7.01
C HIS A 264 -12.69 -9.41 5.87
N MET A 265 -13.63 -8.50 6.15
CA MET A 265 -14.41 -7.81 5.12
C MET A 265 -13.53 -6.96 4.21
N HIS A 266 -12.39 -6.47 4.72
CA HIS A 266 -11.37 -5.78 3.91
C HIS A 266 -10.74 -6.65 2.82
N TRP A 267 -10.96 -7.97 2.89
CA TRP A 267 -10.63 -8.98 1.89
C TRP A 267 -11.91 -9.55 1.25
N SER A 268 -12.77 -10.19 2.05
CA SER A 268 -13.88 -11.03 1.59
C SER A 268 -14.94 -10.27 0.80
N GLU A 269 -15.18 -8.99 1.13
CA GLU A 269 -16.14 -8.13 0.44
C GLU A 269 -15.58 -7.57 -0.87
N LEU A 270 -14.27 -7.66 -1.09
CA LEU A 270 -13.59 -7.11 -2.26
C LEU A 270 -13.22 -8.19 -3.30
N ILE A 271 -13.46 -9.46 -2.97
CA ILE A 271 -13.26 -10.59 -3.89
C ILE A 271 -14.10 -10.38 -5.15
N GLY A 272 -13.48 -10.60 -6.32
CA GLY A 272 -14.10 -10.39 -7.63
C GLY A 272 -13.68 -9.08 -8.31
N ALA A 273 -13.05 -8.15 -7.60
CA ALA A 273 -12.52 -6.93 -8.19
C ALA A 273 -11.26 -7.21 -9.05
N ASP A 274 -11.09 -6.59 -10.22
CA ASP A 274 -9.76 -6.42 -10.85
C ASP A 274 -8.97 -5.36 -10.08
N ALA A 275 -8.59 -5.74 -8.87
CA ALA A 275 -7.92 -4.92 -7.88
C ALA A 275 -6.93 -5.78 -7.08
N VAL A 276 -6.12 -5.11 -6.28
CA VAL A 276 -5.16 -5.75 -5.38
C VAL A 276 -5.70 -5.72 -3.96
N VAL A 277 -5.50 -6.78 -3.20
CA VAL A 277 -5.62 -6.80 -1.73
C VAL A 277 -4.24 -7.03 -1.14
N SER A 278 -3.83 -6.20 -0.18
CA SER A 278 -2.51 -6.28 0.46
C SER A 278 -2.63 -6.47 1.97
N PRO A 279 -3.09 -7.64 2.44
CA PRO A 279 -3.12 -7.95 3.86
C PRO A 279 -1.71 -8.17 4.44
N PRO A 280 -1.46 -7.73 5.68
CA PRO A 280 -0.28 -8.13 6.45
C PRO A 280 -0.17 -9.65 6.58
N TYR A 281 1.05 -10.17 6.70
CA TYR A 281 1.33 -11.60 6.80
C TYR A 281 0.47 -12.31 7.86
N ALA A 282 0.30 -11.71 9.03
CA ALA A 282 -0.55 -12.26 10.08
C ALA A 282 -2.03 -12.39 9.67
N TRP A 283 -2.56 -11.44 8.89
CA TRP A 283 -3.91 -11.52 8.34
C TRP A 283 -4.03 -12.58 7.25
N GLN A 284 -3.01 -12.74 6.42
CA GLN A 284 -3.01 -13.81 5.42
C GLN A 284 -3.12 -15.19 6.06
N LYS A 285 -2.35 -15.45 7.12
CA LYS A 285 -2.45 -16.70 7.87
C LYS A 285 -3.85 -16.92 8.45
N ARG A 286 -4.48 -15.87 9.00
CA ARG A 286 -5.85 -15.94 9.52
C ARG A 286 -6.86 -16.27 8.42
N PHE A 287 -6.76 -15.62 7.25
CA PHE A 287 -7.65 -15.87 6.12
C PHE A 287 -7.47 -17.29 5.58
N ASN A 288 -6.23 -17.75 5.46
CA ASN A 288 -5.95 -19.10 4.99
C ASN A 288 -6.42 -20.20 5.96
N ALA A 289 -6.53 -19.90 7.25
CA ALA A 289 -7.04 -20.79 8.28
C ALA A 289 -8.55 -20.63 8.56
N SER A 290 -9.25 -19.75 7.82
CA SER A 290 -10.66 -19.44 8.06
C SER A 290 -11.60 -20.27 7.17
N GLU A 291 -12.86 -20.36 7.60
CA GLU A 291 -13.96 -20.94 6.83
C GLU A 291 -14.72 -19.89 5.99
N ILE A 292 -14.12 -18.72 5.79
CA ILE A 292 -14.76 -17.63 5.05
C ILE A 292 -14.89 -18.05 3.59
N GLU A 293 -16.13 -18.08 3.11
CA GLU A 293 -16.44 -18.46 1.75
C GLU A 293 -15.75 -17.52 0.72
N VAL A 294 -15.01 -18.14 -0.19
CA VAL A 294 -14.36 -17.47 -1.32
C VAL A 294 -15.33 -17.38 -2.50
N ARG A 295 -16.09 -16.28 -2.55
CA ARG A 295 -16.94 -15.95 -3.71
C ARG A 295 -16.81 -14.45 -4.05
N PRO A 296 -17.10 -14.06 -5.30
CA PRO A 296 -17.23 -12.66 -5.66
C PRO A 296 -18.28 -11.95 -4.78
N ARG A 297 -17.89 -10.79 -4.22
CA ARG A 297 -18.74 -9.88 -3.43
C ARG A 297 -18.57 -8.42 -3.80
N ILE A 298 -17.67 -8.09 -4.73
CA ILE A 298 -17.40 -6.71 -5.11
C ILE A 298 -18.64 -5.97 -5.64
N ASP A 299 -19.54 -6.68 -6.31
CA ASP A 299 -20.80 -6.14 -6.85
C ASP A 299 -21.99 -6.27 -5.88
N ASP A 300 -21.81 -6.96 -4.75
CA ASP A 300 -22.82 -6.99 -3.68
C ASP A 300 -22.87 -5.61 -3.00
N PRO A 301 -24.03 -4.92 -3.00
CA PRO A 301 -24.11 -3.60 -2.38
C PRO A 301 -23.90 -3.68 -0.87
N VAL A 302 -23.27 -2.65 -0.29
CA VAL A 302 -23.30 -2.45 1.16
C VAL A 302 -24.75 -2.15 1.56
N ASP A 303 -25.21 -2.73 2.67
CA ASP A 303 -26.56 -2.48 3.20
C ASP A 303 -26.81 -0.96 3.29
N PRO A 304 -27.86 -0.43 2.62
CA PRO A 304 -28.18 0.99 2.67
C PRO A 304 -28.30 1.54 4.09
N LYS A 305 -28.80 0.75 5.06
CA LYS A 305 -28.91 1.20 6.46
C LYS A 305 -27.55 1.50 7.07
N VAL A 306 -26.54 0.71 6.74
CA VAL A 306 -25.15 0.92 7.18
C VAL A 306 -24.64 2.23 6.58
N VAL A 307 -24.78 2.40 5.26
CA VAL A 307 -24.31 3.60 4.56
C VAL A 307 -25.02 4.86 5.08
N ASP A 308 -26.34 4.82 5.26
CA ASP A 308 -27.15 5.95 5.73
C ASP A 308 -26.77 6.39 7.14
N GLN A 309 -26.56 5.43 8.05
CA GLN A 309 -26.12 5.74 9.40
C GLN A 309 -24.70 6.34 9.39
N LEU A 310 -23.79 5.77 8.59
CA LEU A 310 -22.43 6.30 8.47
C LEU A 310 -22.42 7.74 7.90
N LEU A 311 -23.24 8.01 6.88
CA LEU A 311 -23.39 9.34 6.29
C LEU A 311 -23.99 10.34 7.30
N THR A 312 -24.96 9.90 8.09
CA THR A 312 -25.67 10.75 9.06
C THR A 312 -24.75 11.16 10.21
N HIS A 313 -24.03 10.21 10.81
CA HIS A 313 -23.30 10.46 12.05
C HIS A 313 -21.85 10.90 11.86
N PHE A 314 -21.24 10.65 10.70
CA PHE A 314 -19.82 10.93 10.48
C PHE A 314 -19.60 11.89 9.30
N PRO A 315 -19.43 13.21 9.57
CA PRO A 315 -19.08 14.19 8.53
C PRO A 315 -17.85 13.79 7.71
N ASP A 316 -16.82 13.21 8.35
CA ASP A 316 -15.62 12.76 7.64
C ASP A 316 -15.87 11.54 6.75
N PHE A 317 -16.80 10.64 7.11
CA PHE A 317 -17.22 9.57 6.19
C PHE A 317 -17.97 10.15 4.99
N ARG A 318 -18.86 11.12 5.22
CA ARG A 318 -19.57 11.83 4.13
C ARG A 318 -18.58 12.48 3.15
N ARG A 319 -17.54 13.15 3.66
CA ARG A 319 -16.45 13.71 2.85
C ARG A 319 -15.64 12.62 2.13
N ALA A 320 -15.36 11.51 2.80
CA ALA A 320 -14.62 10.39 2.22
C ALA A 320 -15.39 9.66 1.10
N TYR A 321 -16.71 9.56 1.24
CA TYR A 321 -17.59 8.77 0.36
C TYR A 321 -18.16 9.57 -0.82
N SER A 322 -18.16 10.90 -0.74
CA SER A 322 -18.71 11.78 -1.77
C SER A 322 -17.62 12.21 -2.76
N GLU A 323 -17.92 12.22 -4.06
CA GLU A 323 -16.94 12.58 -5.09
C GLU A 323 -16.35 13.99 -4.91
N GLY A 324 -17.20 14.97 -4.59
CA GLY A 324 -16.77 16.35 -4.27
C GLY A 324 -16.53 16.60 -2.78
N GLY A 325 -16.33 15.56 -1.97
CA GLY A 325 -16.26 15.68 -0.51
C GLY A 325 -14.95 16.29 0.01
N LEU A 326 -13.89 16.33 -0.82
CA LEU A 326 -12.59 16.92 -0.51
C LEU A 326 -11.98 17.52 -1.78
N SER A 327 -11.40 18.70 -1.66
CA SER A 327 -10.46 19.25 -2.64
C SER A 327 -9.02 18.75 -2.40
N VAL A 328 -8.14 18.89 -3.39
CA VAL A 328 -6.73 18.49 -3.29
C VAL A 328 -6.00 19.22 -2.15
N ASP A 329 -6.35 20.49 -1.88
CA ASP A 329 -5.76 21.29 -0.80
C ASP A 329 -6.12 20.78 0.61
N GLU A 330 -7.20 20.01 0.74
CA GLU A 330 -7.65 19.43 2.00
C GLU A 330 -7.01 18.07 2.29
N PHE A 331 -6.37 17.41 1.31
CA PHE A 331 -5.87 16.04 1.47
C PHE A 331 -4.87 15.89 2.63
N ASP A 332 -3.96 16.85 2.78
CA ASP A 332 -2.92 16.86 3.83
C ASP A 332 -3.52 16.98 5.23
N HIS A 333 -4.73 17.56 5.32
CA HIS A 333 -5.41 17.89 6.57
C HIS A 333 -6.52 16.89 6.91
N PHE A 334 -6.86 15.97 6.00
CA PHE A 334 -7.85 14.93 6.27
C PHE A 334 -7.37 14.06 7.45
N PRO A 335 -8.15 13.85 8.53
CA PRO A 335 -7.59 13.31 9.77
C PRO A 335 -6.93 11.92 9.65
N PRO A 336 -7.47 10.95 8.89
CA PRO A 336 -6.76 9.70 8.58
C PRO A 336 -5.40 9.89 7.88
N THR A 337 -5.29 10.88 6.98
CA THR A 337 -4.04 11.28 6.33
C THR A 337 -3.05 11.78 7.37
N VAL A 338 -3.46 12.75 8.19
CA VAL A 338 -2.60 13.33 9.24
C VAL A 338 -2.09 12.25 10.20
N ARG A 339 -2.98 11.40 10.71
CA ARG A 339 -2.60 10.30 11.63
C ARG A 339 -1.58 9.34 10.99
N THR A 340 -1.79 9.02 9.72
CA THR A 340 -0.92 8.08 8.99
C THR A 340 0.44 8.69 8.67
N LEU A 341 0.50 9.94 8.20
CA LEU A 341 1.76 10.64 7.95
C LEU A 341 2.57 10.77 9.24
N ARG A 342 1.94 11.15 10.36
CA ARG A 342 2.61 11.21 11.66
C ARG A 342 3.25 9.88 12.05
N GLN A 343 2.53 8.78 11.89
CA GLN A 343 3.06 7.45 12.18
C GLN A 343 4.22 7.09 11.25
N PHE A 344 4.10 7.35 9.96
CA PHE A 344 5.14 7.00 8.99
C PHE A 344 6.40 7.84 9.16
N ILE A 345 6.26 9.13 9.48
CA ILE A 345 7.38 10.01 9.82
C ILE A 345 8.05 9.54 11.12
N ALA A 346 7.27 9.18 12.15
CA ALA A 346 7.82 8.65 13.39
C ALA A 346 8.63 7.35 13.15
N ALA A 347 8.19 6.49 12.25
CA ALA A 347 8.95 5.30 11.87
C ALA A 347 10.29 5.62 11.18
N CYS A 348 10.43 6.78 10.53
CA CYS A 348 11.75 7.21 10.03
C CYS A 348 12.68 7.56 11.19
N SER A 349 12.17 8.23 12.24
CA SER A 349 12.95 8.47 13.46
C SER A 349 13.33 7.18 14.20
N ASP A 350 12.45 6.17 14.19
CA ASP A 350 12.77 4.85 14.74
C ASP A 350 13.85 4.13 13.93
N LEU A 351 13.90 4.34 12.60
CA LEU A 351 14.94 3.81 11.72
C LEU A 351 16.29 4.46 12.05
N ASP A 352 16.30 5.78 12.21
CA ASP A 352 17.49 6.54 12.60
C ASP A 352 18.02 6.05 13.95
N ALA A 353 17.14 5.92 14.95
CA ALA A 353 17.51 5.41 16.27
C ALA A 353 18.08 3.97 16.21
N LEU A 354 17.47 3.09 15.41
CA LEU A 354 17.95 1.73 15.22
C LEU A 354 19.38 1.68 14.68
N VAL A 355 19.71 2.53 13.71
CA VAL A 355 21.07 2.64 13.19
C VAL A 355 21.99 3.26 14.22
N ARG A 356 21.53 4.29 14.94
CA ARG A 356 22.29 4.97 16.00
C ARG A 356 22.78 4.00 17.06
N ASP A 357 21.95 3.06 17.50
CA ASP A 357 22.31 2.09 18.52
C ASP A 357 23.46 1.15 18.09
N VAL A 358 23.66 0.97 16.77
CA VAL A 358 24.81 0.23 16.22
C VAL A 358 26.00 1.15 15.99
N MET A 359 25.76 2.37 15.52
CA MET A 359 26.79 3.38 15.23
C MET A 359 27.47 3.91 16.50
N LEU A 360 26.68 4.13 17.54
CA LEU A 360 27.06 4.65 18.86
C LEU A 360 26.45 3.74 19.93
N PRO A 361 27.05 2.56 20.19
CA PRO A 361 26.54 1.63 21.18
C PRO A 361 26.40 2.29 22.55
N ASN A 362 25.24 2.12 23.20
CA ASN A 362 24.97 2.71 24.50
C ASN A 362 25.89 2.10 25.58
N PRO A 363 26.83 2.86 26.17
CA PRO A 363 27.78 2.33 27.15
C PRO A 363 27.13 1.88 28.46
N ASP A 364 25.89 2.31 28.75
CA ASP A 364 25.18 1.91 29.97
C ASP A 364 24.56 0.50 29.87
N THR A 365 24.45 -0.04 28.66
CA THR A 365 23.80 -1.35 28.38
C THR A 365 24.68 -2.33 27.61
N ALA A 366 25.86 -1.90 27.17
CA ALA A 366 26.76 -2.66 26.28
C ALA A 366 27.71 -3.61 27.02
#